data_AF-A0A504V2S4-F1
#
_entry.id   AF-A0A504V2S4-F1
#
_cell.length_a   1.000
_cell.length_b   1.000
_cell.length_c   1.000
_cell.angle_alpha   90.00
_cell.angle_beta   90.00
_cell.angle_gamma   90.00
#
_symmetry.space_group_name_H-M   'P 1'
#
loop_
_entity.id
_entity.type
_entity.pdbx_description
1 polymer ?
#
loop_
_entity_poly.entity_id
_entity_poly.type
_entity_poly.pdbx_seq_one_letter_code
_entity_poly.pdbx_strand_id
1 'polypeptide(L)'
;MTRVIIDTPYSVKTRAKALAIGGTRCVIRYYNRKNSQIFPDKCLTRGEAEAISDAGMTMAVVFQQNHRQLSDFLNDNAEGDAKRAVECAAAVGQPKESAIYVSVDHDFYRADELAVIEKYFEHVAKAFRAAGYKIGVYGSGTVGARLKRAGSVDYVWLARALGWSGSRDALRAGAYDLYQDAVDLKIDGLDCDSNVTRPGQPDFGQFTLSEVQPERRLQLVDADAGRTLYEVASRSSLNLRGGPSLDYPVIRSLTPGTQVYGLQRSGDWLKVDLEGDGKADGYVWLNYMRSIAGHTANLPVQGQQAIDIAYRELELQVRELPGPASNPRISLYYRGMDGSGADYDDSEISWCSYFANFCFAELGQRGSGKSNARSWATWGRPVVGPPQRGNVVVLWRESISSWKGHVGFFVGYDGDNWLLIGGNQGDAVSIKAFDPARVLAVRRL
;
A
#
# COMPACT_ATOMS: atom_id res chain seq x y z
N MET A 1 3.33 -1.74 14.25
CA MET A 1 3.83 -2.18 12.93
C MET A 1 2.71 -2.96 12.29
N THR A 2 1.99 -2.29 11.40
CA THR A 2 0.61 -2.63 11.09
C THR A 2 0.53 -3.67 9.99
N ARG A 3 0.54 -4.95 10.38
CA ARG A 3 0.03 -6.03 9.54
C ARG A 3 -1.50 -5.96 9.58
N VAL A 4 -2.07 -5.57 8.44
CA VAL A 4 -3.48 -5.19 8.30
C VAL A 4 -4.40 -6.40 8.38
N ILE A 5 -3.98 -7.50 7.77
CA ILE A 5 -4.74 -8.75 7.72
C ILE A 5 -3.86 -9.83 8.31
N ILE A 6 -4.35 -10.50 9.34
CA ILE A 6 -3.65 -11.62 9.98
C ILE A 6 -4.55 -12.84 9.98
N ASP A 7 -3.95 -14.02 9.97
CA ASP A 7 -4.64 -15.26 10.31
C ASP A 7 -3.98 -15.92 11.53
N THR A 8 -4.77 -16.56 12.38
CA THR A 8 -4.26 -17.21 13.59
C THR A 8 -5.17 -18.36 13.99
N PRO A 9 -4.64 -19.49 14.48
CA PRO A 9 -5.46 -20.55 15.03
C PRO A 9 -5.92 -20.27 16.46
N TYR A 10 -5.46 -19.21 17.12
CA TYR A 10 -5.81 -18.90 18.51
C TYR A 10 -6.91 -17.85 18.62
N SER A 11 -7.70 -17.88 19.69
CA SER A 11 -8.75 -16.89 19.87
C SER A 11 -8.17 -15.50 20.12
N VAL A 12 -8.73 -14.51 19.42
CA VAL A 12 -8.38 -13.11 19.60
C VAL A 12 -9.36 -12.34 20.48
N LYS A 13 -10.39 -13.01 21.05
CA LYS A 13 -11.50 -12.35 21.77
C LYS A 13 -11.03 -11.32 22.81
N THR A 14 -10.05 -11.67 23.64
CA THR A 14 -9.55 -10.79 24.72
C THR A 14 -8.57 -9.73 24.27
N ARG A 15 -8.02 -9.84 23.05
CA ARG A 15 -6.99 -8.94 22.49
C ARG A 15 -7.44 -8.15 21.26
N ALA A 16 -8.69 -8.32 20.82
CA ALA A 16 -9.21 -7.68 19.60
C ALA A 16 -8.98 -6.16 19.57
N LYS A 17 -9.23 -5.47 20.69
CA LYS A 17 -8.96 -4.02 20.82
C LYS A 17 -7.47 -3.68 20.71
N ALA A 18 -6.60 -4.49 21.34
CA ALA A 18 -5.15 -4.28 21.27
C ALA A 18 -4.63 -4.49 19.85
N LEU A 19 -5.12 -5.50 19.13
CA LEU A 19 -4.82 -5.72 17.72
C LEU A 19 -5.28 -4.54 16.85
N ALA A 20 -6.51 -4.05 17.06
CA ALA A 20 -7.03 -2.89 16.33
C ALA A 20 -6.21 -1.61 16.58
N ILE A 21 -5.78 -1.36 17.82
CA ILE A 21 -4.86 -0.25 18.17
C ILE A 21 -3.48 -0.47 17.55
N GLY A 22 -2.98 -1.70 17.57
CA GLY A 22 -1.75 -2.13 16.89
C GLY A 22 -1.84 -2.04 15.37
N GLY A 23 -3.05 -1.80 14.86
CA GLY A 23 -3.49 -1.48 13.52
C GLY A 23 -3.75 -2.66 12.60
N THR A 24 -4.04 -3.83 13.18
CA THR A 24 -4.79 -4.88 12.49
C THR A 24 -6.18 -4.35 12.12
N ARG A 25 -6.66 -4.76 10.95
CA ARG A 25 -7.95 -4.36 10.38
C ARG A 25 -8.81 -5.55 9.98
N CYS A 26 -8.20 -6.71 9.76
CA CYS A 26 -8.89 -7.96 9.52
C CYS A 26 -8.21 -9.13 10.27
N VAL A 27 -9.02 -10.01 10.85
CA VAL A 27 -8.55 -11.29 11.41
C VAL A 27 -9.24 -12.43 10.68
N ILE A 28 -8.47 -13.30 10.03
CA ILE A 28 -8.94 -14.54 9.44
C ILE A 28 -8.92 -15.63 10.51
N ARG A 29 -10.08 -16.27 10.73
CA ARG A 29 -10.27 -17.30 11.75
C ARG A 29 -10.76 -18.60 11.13
N TYR A 30 -10.84 -19.66 11.93
CA TYR A 30 -11.11 -20.98 11.40
C TYR A 30 -12.52 -21.47 11.71
N TYR A 31 -13.07 -22.23 10.78
CA TYR A 31 -14.04 -23.27 11.06
C TYR A 31 -13.35 -24.64 10.97
N ASN A 32 -13.86 -25.61 11.71
CA ASN A 32 -13.36 -26.99 11.72
C ASN A 32 -14.46 -27.93 12.24
N ARG A 33 -14.24 -29.25 12.12
CA ARG A 33 -15.11 -30.25 12.75
C ARG A 33 -15.00 -30.16 14.26
N LYS A 34 -13.76 -30.16 14.76
CA LYS A 34 -13.46 -30.14 16.20
C LYS A 34 -12.09 -29.53 16.47
N ASN A 35 -11.99 -28.75 17.55
CA ASN A 35 -10.72 -28.24 18.08
C ASN A 35 -9.81 -29.38 18.56
N SER A 36 -8.51 -29.22 18.37
CA SER A 36 -7.51 -30.16 18.85
C SER A 36 -6.99 -29.75 20.23
N GLN A 37 -6.19 -30.59 20.87
CA GLN A 37 -5.50 -30.20 22.12
C GLN A 37 -4.45 -29.10 21.89
N ILE A 38 -3.86 -29.06 20.68
CA ILE A 38 -2.86 -28.04 20.30
C ILE A 38 -3.54 -26.69 20.02
N PHE A 39 -4.72 -26.72 19.39
CA PHE A 39 -5.51 -25.53 19.07
C PHE A 39 -6.91 -25.62 19.70
N PRO A 40 -7.02 -25.43 21.03
CA PRO A 40 -8.24 -25.66 21.79
C PRO A 40 -9.37 -24.66 21.46
N ASP A 41 -9.03 -23.54 20.83
CA ASP A 41 -9.89 -22.41 20.49
C ASP A 41 -9.77 -22.01 19.00
N LYS A 42 -9.48 -22.99 18.13
CA LYS A 42 -9.37 -22.79 16.68
C LYS A 42 -10.66 -22.31 16.05
N CYS A 43 -11.77 -22.98 16.36
CA CYS A 43 -13.08 -22.65 15.82
C CYS A 43 -13.58 -21.28 16.30
N LEU A 44 -13.84 -20.36 15.37
CA LEU A 44 -14.41 -19.05 15.66
C LEU A 44 -15.75 -19.19 16.39
N THR A 45 -15.91 -18.43 17.47
CA THR A 45 -17.16 -18.36 18.23
C THR A 45 -17.87 -17.03 18.00
N ARG A 46 -19.19 -16.99 18.22
CA ARG A 46 -19.97 -15.75 18.14
C ARG A 46 -19.40 -14.64 19.02
N GLY A 47 -19.09 -14.92 20.28
CA GLY A 47 -18.56 -13.92 21.19
C GLY A 47 -17.15 -13.44 20.83
N GLU A 48 -16.39 -14.22 20.05
CA GLU A 48 -15.12 -13.75 19.47
C GLU A 48 -15.37 -12.85 18.24
N ALA A 49 -16.27 -13.25 17.35
CA ALA A 49 -16.64 -12.46 16.18
C ALA A 49 -17.25 -11.09 16.56
N GLU A 50 -18.08 -11.04 17.61
CA GLU A 50 -18.58 -9.80 18.20
C GLU A 50 -17.42 -8.92 18.68
N ALA A 51 -16.46 -9.48 19.43
CA ALA A 51 -15.30 -8.73 19.91
C ALA A 51 -14.41 -8.17 18.78
N ILE A 52 -14.26 -8.91 17.66
CA ILE A 52 -13.53 -8.43 16.47
C ILE A 52 -14.30 -7.27 15.81
N SER A 53 -15.61 -7.43 15.61
CA SER A 53 -16.46 -6.40 14.99
C SER A 53 -16.52 -5.12 15.84
N ASP A 54 -16.69 -5.26 17.16
CA ASP A 54 -16.75 -4.16 18.12
C ASP A 54 -15.42 -3.40 18.25
N ALA A 55 -14.29 -4.08 17.95
CA ALA A 55 -12.98 -3.44 17.86
C ALA A 55 -12.79 -2.66 16.54
N GLY A 56 -13.78 -2.65 15.65
CA GLY A 56 -13.72 -1.96 14.36
C GLY A 56 -12.93 -2.69 13.29
N MET A 57 -12.73 -4.00 13.44
CA MET A 57 -12.05 -4.86 12.47
C MET A 57 -13.07 -5.69 11.68
N THR A 58 -12.70 -6.06 10.45
CA THR A 58 -13.38 -7.12 9.69
C THR A 58 -12.85 -8.49 10.07
N MET A 59 -13.51 -9.55 9.59
CA MET A 59 -13.00 -10.91 9.67
C MET A 59 -13.29 -11.68 8.40
N ALA A 60 -12.53 -12.75 8.18
CA ALA A 60 -12.83 -13.77 7.18
C ALA A 60 -12.66 -15.16 7.83
N VAL A 61 -13.13 -16.21 7.15
CA VAL A 61 -13.08 -17.56 7.70
C VAL A 61 -12.55 -18.58 6.70
N VAL A 62 -11.79 -19.54 7.21
CA VAL A 62 -11.34 -20.73 6.46
C VAL A 62 -11.74 -22.00 7.19
N PHE A 63 -12.34 -22.94 6.48
CA PHE A 63 -12.57 -24.28 6.98
C PHE A 63 -11.32 -25.14 6.79
N GLN A 64 -10.80 -25.66 7.91
CA GLN A 64 -9.69 -26.60 7.91
C GLN A 64 -9.76 -27.53 9.13
N GLN A 65 -10.08 -28.81 8.88
CA GLN A 65 -9.83 -29.87 9.86
C GLN A 65 -8.42 -30.45 9.70
N ASN A 66 -8.05 -30.83 8.48
CA ASN A 66 -6.74 -31.34 8.06
C ASN A 66 -6.36 -30.71 6.71
N HIS A 67 -6.59 -31.43 5.62
CA HIS A 67 -6.45 -31.02 4.21
C HIS A 67 -5.00 -31.03 3.72
N ARG A 68 -4.25 -32.06 4.12
CA ARG A 68 -2.83 -32.25 3.76
C ARG A 68 -2.57 -33.53 2.96
N GLN A 69 -3.59 -34.36 2.78
CA GLN A 69 -3.51 -35.63 2.06
C GLN A 69 -4.77 -35.85 1.24
N LEU A 70 -4.68 -36.62 0.15
CA LEU A 70 -5.76 -36.76 -0.82
C LEU A 70 -7.06 -37.34 -0.21
N SER A 71 -6.94 -38.23 0.78
CA SER A 71 -8.09 -38.83 1.47
C SER A 71 -8.93 -37.82 2.27
N ASP A 72 -8.37 -36.64 2.60
CA ASP A 72 -9.14 -35.56 3.22
C ASP A 72 -10.21 -35.00 2.25
N PHE A 73 -10.02 -35.15 0.94
CA PHE A 73 -10.87 -34.60 -0.12
C PHE A 73 -11.82 -35.62 -0.76
N LEU A 74 -12.14 -36.71 -0.06
CA LEU A 74 -13.15 -37.67 -0.52
C LEU A 74 -14.58 -37.14 -0.30
N ASN A 75 -15.54 -37.61 -1.09
CA ASN A 75 -16.92 -37.08 -1.08
C ASN A 75 -17.60 -37.15 0.30
N ASP A 76 -17.39 -38.23 1.07
CA ASP A 76 -17.96 -38.38 2.42
C ASP A 76 -17.46 -37.28 3.37
N ASN A 77 -16.22 -36.81 3.17
CA ASN A 77 -15.69 -35.67 3.90
C ASN A 77 -16.30 -34.35 3.41
N ALA A 78 -16.53 -34.21 2.10
CA ALA A 78 -17.10 -32.99 1.50
C ALA A 78 -18.45 -32.63 2.10
N GLU A 79 -19.37 -33.60 2.24
CA GLU A 79 -20.70 -33.36 2.82
C GLU A 79 -20.61 -32.96 4.29
N GLY A 80 -19.81 -33.69 5.08
CA GLY A 80 -19.62 -33.40 6.50
C GLY A 80 -18.97 -32.05 6.75
N ASP A 81 -17.95 -31.70 5.96
CA ASP A 81 -17.24 -30.42 6.05
C ASP A 81 -18.13 -29.25 5.66
N ALA A 82 -18.86 -29.40 4.54
CA ALA A 82 -19.77 -28.38 4.07
C ALA A 82 -20.88 -28.10 5.09
N LYS A 83 -21.52 -29.16 5.60
CA LYS A 83 -22.54 -29.05 6.63
C LYS A 83 -21.99 -28.36 7.88
N ARG A 84 -20.84 -28.81 8.37
CA ARG A 84 -20.23 -28.24 9.58
C ARG A 84 -19.86 -26.77 9.40
N ALA A 85 -19.29 -26.38 8.27
CA ALA A 85 -18.94 -24.99 8.00
C ALA A 85 -20.18 -24.08 7.96
N VAL A 86 -21.27 -24.54 7.35
CA VAL A 86 -22.55 -23.81 7.34
C VAL A 86 -23.15 -23.69 8.74
N GLU A 87 -23.07 -24.75 9.56
CA GLU A 87 -23.49 -24.70 10.97
C GLU A 87 -22.65 -23.70 11.79
N CYS A 88 -21.33 -23.68 11.60
CA CYS A 88 -20.46 -22.69 12.23
C CYS A 88 -20.83 -21.26 11.80
N ALA A 89 -21.01 -21.03 10.51
CA ALA A 89 -21.41 -19.74 9.97
C ALA A 89 -22.74 -19.25 10.57
N ALA A 90 -23.73 -20.14 10.67
CA ALA A 90 -25.00 -19.85 11.33
C ALA A 90 -24.82 -19.54 12.83
N ALA A 91 -24.00 -20.30 13.55
CA ALA A 91 -23.75 -20.10 14.98
C ALA A 91 -23.02 -18.78 15.28
N VAL A 92 -22.09 -18.37 14.41
CA VAL A 92 -21.38 -17.09 14.49
C VAL A 92 -22.27 -15.92 14.10
N GLY A 93 -23.29 -16.14 13.28
CA GLY A 93 -24.10 -15.08 12.67
C GLY A 93 -23.42 -14.46 11.45
N GLN A 94 -22.59 -15.24 10.74
CA GLN A 94 -21.89 -14.77 9.54
C GLN A 94 -22.90 -14.28 8.48
N PRO A 95 -22.76 -13.04 7.98
CA PRO A 95 -23.68 -12.51 6.97
C PRO A 95 -23.62 -13.29 5.66
N LYS A 96 -24.76 -13.36 4.96
CA LYS A 96 -24.82 -13.85 3.58
C LYS A 96 -23.95 -12.99 2.66
N GLU A 97 -23.62 -13.52 1.48
CA GLU A 97 -22.71 -12.92 0.49
C GLU A 97 -21.24 -12.75 0.95
N SER A 98 -20.92 -13.09 2.20
CA SER A 98 -19.53 -13.27 2.65
C SER A 98 -18.98 -14.63 2.22
N ALA A 99 -17.66 -14.81 2.29
CA ALA A 99 -16.99 -16.03 1.86
C ALA A 99 -16.67 -16.98 3.02
N ILE A 100 -16.68 -18.27 2.71
CA ILE A 100 -16.02 -19.30 3.51
C ILE A 100 -14.94 -19.94 2.63
N TYR A 101 -13.69 -19.79 3.05
CA TYR A 101 -12.57 -20.45 2.39
C TYR A 101 -12.49 -21.92 2.79
N VAL A 102 -11.93 -22.76 1.94
CA VAL A 102 -11.57 -24.14 2.27
C VAL A 102 -10.09 -24.35 1.97
N SER A 103 -9.33 -24.90 2.91
CA SER A 103 -7.89 -25.09 2.72
C SER A 103 -7.57 -26.31 1.86
N VAL A 104 -6.53 -26.20 1.05
CA VAL A 104 -5.76 -27.28 0.43
C VAL A 104 -4.30 -27.04 0.82
N ASP A 105 -3.90 -27.60 1.96
CA ASP A 105 -2.65 -27.28 2.65
C ASP A 105 -1.52 -28.27 2.27
N HIS A 106 -1.42 -28.55 0.98
CA HIS A 106 -0.38 -29.37 0.37
C HIS A 106 -0.25 -29.06 -1.14
N ASP A 107 0.91 -29.37 -1.71
CA ASP A 107 1.15 -29.16 -3.15
C ASP A 107 0.62 -30.31 -4.00
N PHE A 108 -0.69 -30.34 -4.21
CA PHE A 108 -1.30 -31.22 -5.21
C PHE A 108 -1.21 -30.59 -6.60
N TYR A 109 -0.68 -31.35 -7.56
CA TYR A 109 -0.43 -30.84 -8.91
C TYR A 109 -0.71 -31.86 -10.01
N ARG A 110 -0.86 -33.14 -9.67
CA ARG A 110 -1.14 -34.18 -10.66
C ARG A 110 -2.60 -34.12 -11.09
N ALA A 111 -2.87 -34.41 -12.35
CA ALA A 111 -4.21 -34.26 -12.92
C ALA A 111 -5.28 -35.12 -12.22
N ASP A 112 -4.91 -36.32 -11.78
CA ASP A 112 -5.74 -37.24 -11.01
C ASP A 112 -6.07 -36.71 -9.61
N GLU A 113 -5.08 -36.16 -8.90
CA GLU A 113 -5.28 -35.52 -7.58
C GLU A 113 -6.18 -34.29 -7.69
N LEU A 114 -5.91 -33.42 -8.67
CA LEU A 114 -6.68 -32.21 -8.91
C LEU A 114 -8.15 -32.52 -9.25
N ALA A 115 -8.41 -33.61 -9.97
CA ALA A 115 -9.78 -34.04 -10.27
C ALA A 115 -10.56 -34.49 -9.02
N VAL A 116 -9.89 -35.10 -8.04
CA VAL A 116 -10.51 -35.46 -6.74
C VAL A 116 -10.82 -34.19 -5.95
N ILE A 117 -9.86 -33.26 -5.86
CA ILE A 117 -10.04 -31.98 -5.15
C ILE A 117 -11.16 -31.15 -5.79
N GLU A 118 -11.22 -31.09 -7.12
CA GLU A 118 -12.28 -30.37 -7.83
C GLU A 118 -13.68 -30.92 -7.50
N LYS A 119 -13.86 -32.25 -7.51
CA LYS A 119 -15.13 -32.88 -7.11
C LYS A 119 -15.51 -32.59 -5.66
N TYR A 120 -14.55 -32.57 -4.75
CA TYR A 120 -14.78 -32.16 -3.36
C TYR A 120 -15.30 -30.71 -3.32
N PHE A 121 -14.62 -29.79 -4.01
CA PHE A 121 -15.02 -28.39 -4.06
C PHE A 121 -16.38 -28.17 -4.75
N GLU A 122 -16.74 -28.95 -5.77
CA GLU A 122 -18.07 -28.88 -6.38
C GLU A 122 -19.19 -29.13 -5.36
N HIS A 123 -19.03 -30.16 -4.51
CA HIS A 123 -20.01 -30.48 -3.46
C HIS A 123 -20.07 -29.38 -2.39
N VAL A 124 -18.91 -28.93 -1.90
CA VAL A 124 -18.84 -27.88 -0.88
C VAL A 124 -19.39 -26.55 -1.41
N ALA A 125 -19.04 -26.17 -2.63
CA ALA A 125 -19.52 -24.95 -3.29
C ALA A 125 -21.04 -24.97 -3.43
N LYS A 126 -21.64 -26.10 -3.82
CA LYS A 126 -23.09 -26.24 -3.91
C LYS A 126 -23.77 -25.97 -2.57
N ALA A 127 -23.25 -26.54 -1.49
CA ALA A 127 -23.80 -26.35 -0.14
C ALA A 127 -23.63 -24.91 0.36
N PHE A 128 -22.45 -24.30 0.15
CA PHE A 128 -22.19 -22.91 0.57
C PHE A 128 -23.09 -21.93 -0.19
N ARG A 129 -23.19 -22.08 -1.50
CA ARG A 129 -24.04 -21.23 -2.35
C ARG A 129 -25.52 -21.41 -2.01
N ALA A 130 -25.99 -22.64 -1.76
CA ALA A 130 -27.35 -22.88 -1.28
C ALA A 130 -27.62 -22.23 0.09
N ALA A 131 -26.60 -22.13 0.93
CA ALA A 131 -26.65 -21.41 2.19
C ALA A 131 -26.42 -19.89 2.04
N GLY A 132 -26.23 -19.35 0.84
CA GLY A 132 -26.01 -17.92 0.58
C GLY A 132 -24.61 -17.40 0.92
N TYR A 133 -23.60 -18.26 0.89
CA TYR A 133 -22.20 -17.89 1.05
C TYR A 133 -21.41 -18.08 -0.24
N LYS A 134 -20.43 -17.20 -0.44
CA LYS A 134 -19.38 -17.38 -1.46
C LYS A 134 -18.36 -18.40 -0.95
N ILE A 135 -17.57 -18.94 -1.86
CA ILE A 135 -16.53 -19.94 -1.54
C ILE A 135 -15.16 -19.47 -2.00
N GLY A 136 -14.15 -19.68 -1.15
CA GLY A 136 -12.74 -19.46 -1.49
C GLY A 136 -11.91 -20.72 -1.32
N VAL A 137 -10.71 -20.75 -1.91
CA VAL A 137 -9.69 -21.78 -1.63
C VAL A 137 -8.42 -21.16 -1.07
N TYR A 138 -7.87 -21.74 -0.01
CA TYR A 138 -6.47 -21.52 0.38
C TYR A 138 -5.61 -22.62 -0.23
N GLY A 139 -4.52 -22.31 -0.95
CA GLY A 139 -3.64 -23.35 -1.50
C GLY A 139 -2.61 -22.87 -2.52
N SER A 140 -2.09 -23.82 -3.33
CA SER A 140 -1.11 -23.55 -4.38
C SER A 140 -1.71 -22.79 -5.57
N GLY A 141 -0.85 -22.17 -6.38
CA GLY A 141 -1.28 -21.52 -7.62
C GLY A 141 -1.94 -22.47 -8.61
N THR A 142 -1.47 -23.72 -8.70
CA THR A 142 -2.09 -24.76 -9.55
C THR A 142 -3.51 -25.10 -9.10
N VAL A 143 -3.71 -25.35 -7.80
CA VAL A 143 -5.02 -25.66 -7.23
C VAL A 143 -5.97 -24.48 -7.41
N GLY A 144 -5.53 -23.27 -7.05
CA GLY A 144 -6.32 -22.05 -7.21
C GLY A 144 -6.75 -21.82 -8.66
N ALA A 145 -5.82 -21.94 -9.62
CA ALA A 145 -6.13 -21.77 -11.04
C ALA A 145 -7.10 -22.84 -11.57
N ARG A 146 -6.96 -24.09 -11.13
CA ARG A 146 -7.85 -25.19 -11.51
C ARG A 146 -9.27 -24.93 -11.03
N LEU A 147 -9.45 -24.65 -9.74
CA LEU A 147 -10.77 -24.46 -9.13
C LEU A 147 -11.45 -23.19 -9.63
N LYS A 148 -10.69 -22.10 -9.82
CA LYS A 148 -11.23 -20.85 -10.38
C LYS A 148 -11.73 -21.06 -11.81
N ARG A 149 -10.99 -21.82 -12.64
CA ARG A 149 -11.39 -22.15 -14.02
C ARG A 149 -12.63 -23.05 -14.07
N ALA A 150 -12.77 -23.97 -13.13
CA ALA A 150 -13.95 -24.81 -13.01
C ALA A 150 -15.20 -24.05 -12.52
N GLY A 151 -15.05 -22.82 -12.01
CA GLY A 151 -16.14 -22.07 -11.39
C GLY A 151 -16.52 -22.59 -9.99
N SER A 152 -15.69 -23.46 -9.41
CA SER A 152 -15.93 -24.06 -8.09
C SER A 152 -15.58 -23.12 -6.94
N VAL A 153 -14.83 -22.06 -7.19
CA VAL A 153 -14.48 -21.03 -6.20
C VAL A 153 -14.64 -19.62 -6.72
N ASP A 154 -15.05 -18.72 -5.83
CA ASP A 154 -15.21 -17.29 -6.09
C ASP A 154 -13.94 -16.51 -5.70
N TYR A 155 -13.13 -17.02 -4.77
CA TYR A 155 -11.88 -16.39 -4.32
C TYR A 155 -10.69 -17.36 -4.20
N VAL A 156 -9.47 -16.85 -4.37
CA VAL A 156 -8.20 -17.56 -4.18
C VAL A 156 -7.36 -16.87 -3.12
N TRP A 157 -7.06 -17.59 -2.05
CA TRP A 157 -6.05 -17.26 -1.06
C TRP A 157 -4.78 -18.06 -1.34
N LEU A 158 -3.80 -17.41 -1.96
CA LEU A 158 -2.55 -18.03 -2.33
C LEU A 158 -1.66 -18.24 -1.09
N ALA A 159 -1.21 -19.47 -0.88
CA ALA A 159 -0.31 -19.83 0.22
C ALA A 159 1.08 -19.19 0.06
N ARG A 160 1.78 -18.96 1.18
CA ARG A 160 3.15 -18.38 1.18
C ARG A 160 4.17 -19.27 0.45
N ALA A 161 3.90 -20.57 0.36
CA ALA A 161 4.75 -21.59 -0.22
C ALA A 161 4.98 -21.39 -1.73
N LEU A 162 5.89 -20.49 -2.10
CA LEU A 162 6.26 -20.19 -3.48
C LEU A 162 7.00 -21.36 -4.19
N GLY A 163 7.43 -22.36 -3.43
CA GLY A 163 7.94 -23.62 -3.98
C GLY A 163 6.84 -24.53 -4.52
N TRP A 164 5.58 -24.31 -4.12
CA TRP A 164 4.45 -25.10 -4.60
C TRP A 164 4.12 -24.79 -6.05
N SER A 165 3.59 -25.80 -6.74
CA SER A 165 3.23 -25.74 -8.14
C SER A 165 2.36 -24.52 -8.46
N GLY A 166 2.75 -23.80 -9.51
CA GLY A 166 2.04 -22.63 -10.01
C GLY A 166 2.04 -21.40 -9.10
N SER A 167 2.54 -21.46 -7.86
CA SER A 167 2.41 -20.35 -6.89
C SER A 167 3.16 -19.09 -7.32
N ARG A 168 4.39 -19.21 -7.83
CA ARG A 168 5.14 -18.06 -8.38
C ARG A 168 4.44 -17.46 -9.60
N ASP A 169 3.87 -18.28 -10.47
CA ASP A 169 3.18 -17.80 -11.67
C ASP A 169 1.87 -17.10 -11.30
N ALA A 170 1.11 -17.66 -10.37
CA ALA A 170 -0.09 -17.03 -9.82
C ALA A 170 0.24 -15.69 -9.17
N LEU A 171 1.30 -15.62 -8.35
CA LEU A 171 1.72 -14.36 -7.74
C LEU A 171 2.12 -13.33 -8.80
N ARG A 172 2.93 -13.73 -9.79
CA ARG A 172 3.39 -12.86 -10.89
C ARG A 172 2.26 -12.33 -11.74
N ALA A 173 1.26 -13.16 -12.02
CA ALA A 173 0.09 -12.79 -12.80
C ALA A 173 -0.96 -12.04 -11.96
N GLY A 174 -0.74 -11.90 -10.64
CA GLY A 174 -1.76 -11.39 -9.73
C GLY A 174 -3.01 -12.26 -9.70
N ALA A 175 -2.92 -13.57 -9.88
CA ALA A 175 -4.05 -14.50 -9.91
C ALA A 175 -4.49 -14.95 -8.50
N TYR A 176 -4.67 -13.99 -7.59
CA TYR A 176 -5.07 -14.22 -6.19
C TYR A 176 -5.93 -13.06 -5.68
N ASP A 177 -6.76 -13.31 -4.68
CA ASP A 177 -7.57 -12.29 -3.98
C ASP A 177 -6.95 -11.98 -2.61
N LEU A 178 -6.41 -13.02 -1.95
CA LEU A 178 -5.53 -12.92 -0.79
C LEU A 178 -4.20 -13.64 -1.08
N TYR A 179 -3.11 -13.14 -0.50
CA TYR A 179 -1.80 -13.80 -0.50
C TYR A 179 -1.24 -13.82 0.92
N GLN A 180 -0.89 -15.00 1.42
CA GLN A 180 -0.16 -15.11 2.68
C GLN A 180 1.30 -14.69 2.44
N ASP A 181 1.70 -13.54 2.96
CA ASP A 181 2.96 -12.88 2.60
C ASP A 181 4.07 -13.12 3.62
N ALA A 182 3.72 -13.47 4.86
CA ALA A 182 4.67 -13.97 5.85
C ALA A 182 4.01 -14.92 6.83
N VAL A 183 4.84 -15.79 7.40
CA VAL A 183 4.43 -16.84 8.33
C VAL A 183 5.29 -16.79 9.60
N ASP A 184 4.87 -17.51 10.65
CA ASP A 184 5.59 -17.68 11.91
C ASP A 184 5.84 -16.36 12.65
N LEU A 185 4.87 -15.44 12.59
CA LEU A 185 4.99 -14.13 13.20
C LEU A 185 4.48 -14.15 14.63
N LYS A 186 5.02 -13.22 15.43
CA LYS A 186 4.54 -12.97 16.79
C LYS A 186 4.15 -11.51 16.95
N ILE A 187 2.85 -11.21 16.88
CA ILE A 187 2.30 -9.87 17.10
C ILE A 187 1.73 -9.81 18.51
N ASP A 188 2.33 -9.01 19.39
CA ASP A 188 1.90 -8.89 20.79
C ASP A 188 1.74 -10.27 21.48
N GLY A 189 2.74 -11.13 21.28
CA GLY A 189 2.75 -12.50 21.80
C GLY A 189 1.84 -13.50 21.08
N LEU A 190 0.92 -13.05 20.21
CA LEU A 190 0.06 -13.90 19.39
C LEU A 190 0.85 -14.52 18.24
N ASP A 191 0.83 -15.83 18.11
CA ASP A 191 1.31 -16.50 16.90
C ASP A 191 0.29 -16.33 15.78
N CYS A 192 0.73 -15.76 14.67
CA CYS A 192 -0.12 -15.46 13.52
C CYS A 192 0.70 -15.42 12.23
N ASP A 193 0.00 -15.51 11.12
CA ASP A 193 0.54 -15.27 9.79
C ASP A 193 -0.05 -13.96 9.23
N SER A 194 0.59 -13.43 8.20
CA SER A 194 0.21 -12.17 7.56
C SER A 194 -0.35 -12.43 6.19
N ASN A 195 -1.31 -11.59 5.81
CA ASN A 195 -1.92 -11.64 4.50
C ASN A 195 -2.02 -10.25 3.88
N VAL A 196 -1.99 -10.22 2.56
CA VAL A 196 -2.21 -9.02 1.74
C VAL A 196 -3.24 -9.30 0.67
N THR A 197 -4.01 -8.27 0.30
CA THR A 197 -4.90 -8.31 -0.85
C THR A 197 -4.14 -7.99 -2.13
N ARG A 198 -4.74 -8.33 -3.26
CA ARG A 198 -4.28 -7.79 -4.54
C ARG A 198 -4.47 -6.26 -4.54
N PRO A 199 -3.49 -5.47 -5.01
CA PRO A 199 -3.62 -4.02 -5.11
C PRO A 199 -4.92 -3.59 -5.81
N GLY A 200 -5.68 -2.68 -5.18
CA GLY A 200 -6.94 -2.16 -5.71
C GLY A 200 -8.11 -3.15 -5.72
N GLN A 201 -7.94 -4.35 -5.14
CA GLN A 201 -9.01 -5.34 -4.99
C GLN A 201 -9.14 -5.78 -3.52
N PRO A 202 -9.71 -4.91 -2.66
CA PRO A 202 -9.79 -5.16 -1.23
C PRO A 202 -10.91 -6.14 -0.83
N ASP A 203 -11.82 -6.51 -1.74
CA ASP A 203 -12.86 -7.50 -1.46
C ASP A 203 -12.34 -8.93 -1.64
N PHE A 204 -12.35 -9.69 -0.55
CA PHE A 204 -12.05 -11.12 -0.51
C PHE A 204 -13.13 -11.87 0.29
N GLY A 205 -14.34 -11.30 0.39
CA GLY A 205 -15.45 -11.91 1.11
C GLY A 205 -15.42 -11.74 2.63
N GLN A 206 -14.64 -10.77 3.13
CA GLN A 206 -14.62 -10.39 4.54
C GLN A 206 -15.93 -9.76 5.01
N PHE A 207 -16.20 -9.90 6.31
CA PHE A 207 -17.44 -9.45 6.93
C PHE A 207 -17.24 -8.82 8.31
N THR A 208 -18.28 -8.17 8.80
CA THR A 208 -18.47 -7.71 10.17
C THR A 208 -19.83 -8.23 10.65
N LEU A 209 -20.00 -8.44 11.95
CA LEU A 209 -21.33 -8.73 12.50
C LEU A 209 -22.15 -7.46 12.71
N SER A 210 -21.48 -6.35 13.02
CA SER A 210 -22.09 -5.03 13.13
C SER A 210 -22.35 -4.44 11.75
N GLU A 211 -23.42 -3.66 11.59
CA GLU A 211 -23.70 -2.93 10.35
C GLU A 211 -22.61 -1.88 10.10
N VAL A 212 -21.75 -2.18 9.14
CA VAL A 212 -20.75 -1.26 8.60
C VAL A 212 -21.06 -1.09 7.12
N GLN A 213 -21.12 0.15 6.64
CA GLN A 213 -21.33 0.45 5.23
C GLN A 213 -20.32 -0.34 4.37
N PRO A 214 -20.75 -1.00 3.28
CA PRO A 214 -19.86 -1.83 2.46
C PRO A 214 -18.56 -1.14 2.06
N GLU A 215 -18.63 0.14 1.66
CA GLU A 215 -17.46 0.92 1.29
C GLU A 215 -16.47 1.11 2.44
N ARG A 216 -16.99 1.37 3.64
CA ARG A 216 -16.15 1.50 4.84
C ARG A 216 -15.47 0.17 5.19
N ARG A 217 -16.16 -0.96 4.98
CA ARG A 217 -15.58 -2.30 5.19
C ARG A 217 -14.40 -2.56 4.27
N LEU A 218 -14.53 -2.20 2.99
CA LEU A 218 -13.45 -2.34 2.01
C LEU A 218 -12.29 -1.41 2.33
N GLN A 219 -12.58 -0.16 2.69
CA GLN A 219 -11.56 0.82 3.09
C GLN A 219 -10.77 0.36 4.31
N LEU A 220 -11.32 -0.38 5.27
CA LEU A 220 -10.57 -0.81 6.46
C LEU A 220 -9.32 -1.62 6.09
N VAL A 221 -9.43 -2.48 5.08
CA VAL A 221 -8.32 -3.34 4.63
C VAL A 221 -7.54 -2.74 3.45
N ASP A 222 -8.10 -1.73 2.77
CA ASP A 222 -7.45 -1.01 1.67
C ASP A 222 -6.63 0.20 2.15
N ALA A 223 -7.12 0.93 3.17
CA ALA A 223 -6.60 2.24 3.59
C ALA A 223 -5.29 2.19 4.37
N ASP A 224 -4.87 1.00 4.85
CA ASP A 224 -3.70 0.84 5.71
C ASP A 224 -2.66 -0.16 5.14
N ALA A 225 -2.68 -0.43 3.83
CA ALA A 225 -1.58 -1.10 3.11
C ALA A 225 -0.28 -0.25 3.08
N GLY A 226 0.06 0.39 4.21
CA GLY A 226 1.23 1.25 4.44
C GLY A 226 2.56 0.50 4.36
N ARG A 227 2.55 -0.77 3.97
CA ARG A 227 3.71 -1.50 3.47
C ARG A 227 3.41 -2.02 2.08
N THR A 228 4.27 -1.62 1.16
CA THR A 228 4.27 -2.19 -0.19
C THR A 228 5.16 -3.43 -0.16
N LEU A 229 4.62 -4.59 -0.51
CA LEU A 229 5.40 -5.82 -0.66
C LEU A 229 6.06 -5.81 -2.03
N TYR A 230 7.37 -6.06 -2.07
CA TYR A 230 8.14 -6.14 -3.30
C TYR A 230 8.77 -7.51 -3.48
N GLU A 231 9.05 -7.84 -4.74
CA GLU A 231 9.92 -8.94 -5.13
C GLU A 231 11.17 -8.39 -5.83
N VAL A 232 12.33 -8.97 -5.56
CA VAL A 232 13.56 -8.71 -6.32
C VAL A 232 13.40 -9.26 -7.73
N ALA A 233 13.35 -8.35 -8.71
CA ALA A 233 13.08 -8.62 -10.13
C ALA A 233 14.35 -8.49 -11.01
N SER A 234 15.54 -8.51 -10.42
CA SER A 234 16.81 -8.46 -11.14
C SER A 234 17.16 -9.80 -11.81
N ARG A 235 18.04 -9.76 -12.83
CA ARG A 235 18.58 -10.97 -13.50
C ARG A 235 19.54 -11.76 -12.61
N SER A 236 20.25 -11.07 -11.72
CA SER A 236 21.23 -11.60 -10.76
C SER A 236 20.89 -11.12 -9.35
N SER A 237 21.77 -11.34 -8.39
CA SER A 237 21.58 -10.81 -7.03
C SER A 237 21.51 -9.28 -7.00
N LEU A 238 20.74 -8.75 -6.04
CA LEU A 238 20.60 -7.33 -5.73
C LEU A 238 21.28 -7.02 -4.40
N ASN A 239 22.08 -5.96 -4.34
CA ASN A 239 22.77 -5.56 -3.11
C ASN A 239 21.84 -4.81 -2.16
N LEU A 240 21.78 -5.27 -0.91
CA LEU A 240 21.24 -4.56 0.23
C LEU A 240 22.36 -3.74 0.88
N ARG A 241 22.17 -2.43 1.01
CA ARG A 241 23.17 -1.48 1.53
C ARG A 241 22.74 -0.84 2.83
N GLY A 242 23.70 -0.37 3.61
CA GLY A 242 23.45 0.34 4.88
C GLY A 242 22.81 1.72 4.76
N GLY A 243 22.79 2.31 3.56
CA GLY A 243 22.22 3.64 3.31
C GLY A 243 21.88 3.86 1.84
N PRO A 244 21.16 4.96 1.52
CA PRO A 244 20.63 5.23 0.19
C PRO A 244 21.68 5.88 -0.74
N SER A 245 22.87 5.28 -0.86
CA SER A 245 23.87 5.63 -1.88
C SER A 245 24.84 4.47 -2.12
N LEU A 246 25.66 4.58 -3.16
CA LEU A 246 26.71 3.60 -3.45
C LEU A 246 27.90 3.65 -2.47
N ASP A 247 28.04 4.73 -1.70
CA ASP A 247 29.11 4.92 -0.71
C ASP A 247 28.88 4.09 0.56
N TYR A 248 27.64 3.68 0.81
CA TYR A 248 27.32 2.80 1.92
C TYR A 248 27.72 1.36 1.61
N PRO A 249 28.25 0.63 2.60
CA PRO A 249 28.67 -0.76 2.41
C PRO A 249 27.50 -1.66 2.03
N VAL A 250 27.79 -2.68 1.24
CA VAL A 250 26.88 -3.79 0.99
C VAL A 250 26.85 -4.65 2.26
N ILE A 251 25.66 -4.82 2.83
CA ILE A 251 25.43 -5.63 4.04
C ILE A 251 25.07 -7.07 3.66
N ARG A 252 24.32 -7.25 2.57
CA ARG A 252 23.86 -8.56 2.08
C ARG A 252 23.58 -8.50 0.58
N SER A 253 23.55 -9.64 -0.08
CA SER A 253 22.98 -9.80 -1.43
C SER A 253 21.68 -10.59 -1.39
N LEU A 254 20.65 -10.09 -2.06
CA LEU A 254 19.32 -10.70 -2.19
C LEU A 254 19.20 -11.42 -3.53
N THR A 255 18.67 -12.64 -3.56
CA THR A 255 18.49 -13.40 -4.81
C THR A 255 17.21 -12.98 -5.54
N PRO A 256 17.12 -13.14 -6.87
CA PRO A 256 15.87 -12.94 -7.60
C PRO A 256 14.71 -13.73 -6.98
N GLY A 257 13.54 -13.10 -6.87
CA GLY A 257 12.37 -13.69 -6.21
C GLY A 257 12.32 -13.48 -4.69
N THR A 258 13.36 -12.90 -4.07
CA THR A 258 13.31 -12.53 -2.64
C THR A 258 12.21 -11.50 -2.43
N GLN A 259 11.35 -11.72 -1.45
CA GLN A 259 10.29 -10.79 -1.07
C GLN A 259 10.72 -9.91 0.10
N VAL A 260 10.39 -8.63 0.03
CA VAL A 260 10.75 -7.63 1.05
C VAL A 260 9.63 -6.61 1.21
N TYR A 261 9.50 -6.03 2.40
CA TYR A 261 8.56 -4.94 2.65
C TYR A 261 9.24 -3.60 2.46
N GLY A 262 8.64 -2.72 1.66
CA GLY A 262 9.05 -1.33 1.56
C GLY A 262 8.56 -0.53 2.77
N LEU A 263 9.48 0.19 3.41
CA LEU A 263 9.18 1.06 4.55
C LEU A 263 9.14 2.54 4.16
N GLN A 264 10.04 2.94 3.27
CA GLN A 264 10.29 4.35 2.94
C GLN A 264 11.12 4.45 1.66
N ARG A 265 10.96 5.54 0.91
CA ARG A 265 11.81 5.86 -0.25
C ARG A 265 12.80 6.97 0.10
N SER A 266 13.96 6.98 -0.54
CA SER A 266 14.93 8.08 -0.52
C SER A 266 15.48 8.23 -1.94
N GLY A 267 14.83 9.07 -2.75
CA GLY A 267 15.01 9.05 -4.21
C GLY A 267 14.60 7.69 -4.79
N ASP A 268 15.52 7.06 -5.52
CA ASP A 268 15.35 5.71 -6.09
C ASP A 268 15.82 4.59 -5.16
N TRP A 269 16.19 4.91 -3.91
CA TRP A 269 16.46 3.90 -2.89
C TRP A 269 15.20 3.57 -2.12
N LEU A 270 14.93 2.28 -1.96
CA LEU A 270 13.87 1.75 -1.13
C LEU A 270 14.50 1.23 0.17
N LYS A 271 14.08 1.81 1.30
CA LYS A 271 14.34 1.25 2.62
C LYS A 271 13.45 0.03 2.83
N VAL A 272 14.04 -1.10 3.18
CA VAL A 272 13.35 -2.39 3.24
C VAL A 272 13.44 -3.04 4.61
N ASP A 273 12.45 -3.90 4.85
CA ASP A 273 12.28 -4.81 5.98
C ASP A 273 12.14 -6.23 5.40
N LEU A 274 13.07 -7.12 5.72
CA LEU A 274 13.13 -8.47 5.15
C LEU A 274 12.19 -9.43 5.89
N GLU A 275 12.07 -9.27 7.20
CA GLU A 275 11.31 -10.16 8.08
C GLU A 275 9.83 -9.74 8.22
N GLY A 276 9.48 -8.54 7.77
CA GLY A 276 8.14 -7.99 7.98
C GLY A 276 7.89 -7.57 9.43
N ASP A 277 8.92 -7.52 10.27
CA ASP A 277 8.80 -7.04 11.66
C ASP A 277 8.75 -5.50 11.69
N GLY A 278 9.14 -4.86 10.57
CA GLY A 278 9.30 -3.46 10.18
C GLY A 278 10.39 -2.66 10.82
N LYS A 279 11.38 -3.36 11.35
CA LYS A 279 12.70 -2.78 11.49
C LYS A 279 13.33 -2.76 10.10
N ALA A 280 14.14 -1.74 9.86
CA ALA A 280 14.79 -1.60 8.57
C ALA A 280 16.08 -2.41 8.55
N ASP A 281 16.26 -3.22 7.52
CA ASP A 281 17.50 -3.99 7.29
C ASP A 281 18.50 -3.22 6.41
N GLY A 282 18.01 -2.30 5.60
CA GLY A 282 18.85 -1.50 4.71
C GLY A 282 18.09 -0.90 3.54
N TYR A 283 18.83 -0.60 2.48
CA TYR A 283 18.33 0.03 1.27
C TYR A 283 18.69 -0.78 0.03
N VAL A 284 17.73 -0.88 -0.89
CA VAL A 284 17.91 -1.48 -2.22
C VAL A 284 17.53 -0.47 -3.30
N TRP A 285 18.02 -0.65 -4.52
CA TRP A 285 17.65 0.23 -5.63
C TRP A 285 16.29 -0.18 -6.19
N LEU A 286 15.32 0.75 -6.18
CA LEU A 286 13.91 0.52 -6.46
C LEU A 286 13.65 -0.02 -7.87
N ASN A 287 14.44 0.35 -8.87
CA ASN A 287 14.24 -0.10 -10.26
C ASN A 287 14.49 -1.60 -10.47
N TYR A 288 15.05 -2.29 -9.48
CA TYR A 288 15.20 -3.76 -9.49
C TYR A 288 14.12 -4.48 -8.69
N MET A 289 13.07 -3.75 -8.27
CA MET A 289 11.97 -4.29 -7.47
C MET A 289 10.67 -4.27 -8.26
N ARG A 290 9.82 -5.29 -8.06
CA ARG A 290 8.44 -5.32 -8.56
C ARG A 290 7.48 -5.29 -7.37
N SER A 291 6.53 -4.37 -7.35
CA SER A 291 5.46 -4.39 -6.35
C SER A 291 4.56 -5.62 -6.55
N ILE A 292 4.35 -6.39 -5.50
CA ILE A 292 3.41 -7.52 -5.43
C ILE A 292 2.08 -7.05 -4.83
N ALA A 293 2.15 -6.28 -3.73
CA ALA A 293 1.00 -5.76 -3.00
C ALA A 293 1.27 -4.33 -2.52
N GLY A 294 0.23 -3.48 -2.48
CA GLY A 294 0.37 -2.05 -2.21
C GLY A 294 0.96 -1.25 -3.39
N HIS A 295 1.14 0.06 -3.18
CA HIS A 295 1.65 0.99 -4.19
C HIS A 295 2.89 1.74 -3.69
N THR A 296 3.96 1.73 -4.49
CA THR A 296 5.20 2.49 -4.23
C THR A 296 4.97 3.98 -3.99
N ALA A 297 3.91 4.56 -4.54
CA ALA A 297 3.52 5.95 -4.32
C ALA A 297 3.05 6.23 -2.88
N ASN A 298 2.60 5.19 -2.16
CA ASN A 298 2.09 5.31 -0.80
C ASN A 298 3.21 5.23 0.25
N LEU A 299 4.45 4.89 -0.17
CA LEU A 299 5.57 4.85 0.76
C LEU A 299 5.98 6.27 1.16
N PRO A 300 6.21 6.52 2.47
CA PRO A 300 6.81 7.77 2.92
C PRO A 300 8.11 8.02 2.15
N VAL A 301 8.40 9.27 1.80
CA VAL A 301 9.67 9.63 1.16
C VAL A 301 10.55 10.41 2.14
N GLN A 302 11.67 9.81 2.55
CA GLN A 302 12.71 10.49 3.33
C GLN A 302 13.51 11.42 2.41
N GLY A 303 13.74 12.64 2.89
CA GLY A 303 14.70 13.54 2.24
C GLY A 303 14.20 14.23 0.97
N GLN A 304 12.91 14.11 0.60
CA GLN A 304 12.32 14.98 -0.43
C GLN A 304 11.93 16.34 0.16
N GLN A 305 12.49 17.38 -0.42
CA GLN A 305 12.10 18.77 -0.20
C GLN A 305 11.21 19.21 -1.36
N ALA A 306 10.42 20.27 -1.20
CA ALA A 306 9.57 20.82 -2.27
C ALA A 306 10.34 21.10 -3.58
N ILE A 307 11.65 21.40 -3.48
CA ILE A 307 12.53 21.56 -4.63
C ILE A 307 12.64 20.30 -5.51
N ASP A 308 12.49 19.09 -4.96
CA ASP A 308 12.58 17.85 -5.74
C ASP A 308 11.31 17.61 -6.58
N ILE A 309 10.15 18.14 -6.14
CA ILE A 309 8.96 18.26 -6.98
C ILE A 309 9.21 19.28 -8.09
N ALA A 310 9.88 20.40 -7.78
CA ALA A 310 10.20 21.40 -8.80
C ALA A 310 11.13 20.86 -9.91
N TYR A 311 12.11 20.00 -9.57
CA TYR A 311 12.95 19.32 -10.56
C TYR A 311 12.15 18.34 -11.45
N ARG A 312 11.15 17.65 -10.89
CA ARG A 312 10.26 16.81 -11.69
C ARG A 312 9.47 17.62 -12.72
N GLU A 313 8.94 18.77 -12.32
CA GLU A 313 8.22 19.66 -13.24
C GLU A 313 9.15 20.29 -14.29
N LEU A 314 10.43 20.52 -13.94
CA LEU A 314 11.45 20.94 -14.90
C LEU A 314 11.74 19.86 -15.96
N GLU A 315 11.85 18.59 -15.56
CA GLU A 315 12.05 17.46 -16.48
C GLU A 315 10.89 17.28 -17.45
N LEU A 316 9.66 17.60 -17.02
CA LEU A 316 8.47 17.65 -17.87
C LEU A 316 8.45 18.86 -18.82
N GLN A 317 9.42 19.77 -18.72
CA GLN A 317 9.56 20.95 -19.57
C GLN A 317 8.30 21.83 -19.57
N VAL A 318 7.66 21.99 -18.40
CA VAL A 318 6.39 22.72 -18.26
C VAL A 318 6.55 24.19 -18.64
N ARG A 319 5.67 24.67 -19.54
CA ARG A 319 5.61 26.04 -20.03
C ARG A 319 4.21 26.45 -20.46
N GLU A 320 3.93 27.75 -20.44
CA GLU A 320 2.70 28.33 -20.99
C GLU A 320 2.57 28.01 -22.48
N LEU A 321 1.33 27.94 -22.97
CA LEU A 321 1.06 27.84 -24.39
C LEU A 321 0.92 29.25 -24.98
N PRO A 322 1.19 29.45 -26.29
CA PRO A 322 0.94 30.73 -26.93
C PRO A 322 -0.56 31.07 -26.95
N GLY A 323 -0.92 32.28 -26.51
CA GLY A 323 -2.30 32.78 -26.49
C GLY A 323 -3.04 32.48 -25.17
N PRO A 324 -4.37 32.70 -25.11
CA PRO A 324 -5.15 32.61 -23.86
C PRO A 324 -5.43 31.17 -23.40
N ALA A 325 -4.76 30.18 -23.99
CA ALA A 325 -4.99 28.78 -23.67
C ALA A 325 -3.99 28.33 -22.60
N SER A 326 -4.48 27.86 -21.46
CA SER A 326 -3.59 27.43 -20.38
C SER A 326 -3.06 26.03 -20.54
N ASN A 327 -1.79 25.86 -20.15
CA ASN A 327 -1.20 24.52 -20.11
C ASN A 327 -1.92 23.69 -19.04
N PRO A 328 -2.51 22.52 -19.36
CA PRO A 328 -3.22 21.69 -18.39
C PRO A 328 -2.40 21.30 -17.16
N ARG A 329 -1.06 21.25 -17.29
CA ARG A 329 -0.14 21.03 -16.18
C ARG A 329 -0.06 22.24 -15.26
N ILE A 330 0.00 23.45 -15.80
CA ILE A 330 -0.03 24.70 -15.01
C ILE A 330 -1.38 24.84 -14.31
N SER A 331 -2.48 24.43 -14.96
CA SER A 331 -3.82 24.43 -14.35
C SER A 331 -3.92 23.55 -13.09
N LEU A 332 -3.06 22.53 -12.92
CA LEU A 332 -3.01 21.74 -11.68
C LEU A 332 -2.46 22.54 -10.49
N TYR A 333 -1.57 23.51 -10.74
CA TYR A 333 -0.96 24.31 -9.67
C TYR A 333 -1.99 25.23 -9.01
N TYR A 334 -3.03 25.65 -9.74
CA TYR A 334 -4.12 26.47 -9.20
C TYR A 334 -5.04 25.68 -8.27
N ARG A 335 -5.46 24.48 -8.72
CA ARG A 335 -6.42 23.61 -8.01
C ARG A 335 -6.01 23.27 -6.58
N GLY A 336 -4.71 23.28 -6.27
CA GLY A 336 -4.20 22.99 -4.93
C GLY A 336 -4.47 24.07 -3.87
N MET A 337 -4.92 25.28 -4.24
CA MET A 337 -5.07 26.40 -3.28
C MET A 337 -6.50 26.90 -3.03
N ASP A 338 -7.42 26.81 -3.98
CA ASP A 338 -8.74 27.45 -3.88
C ASP A 338 -9.93 26.47 -3.90
N GLY A 339 -9.71 25.20 -4.31
CA GLY A 339 -10.78 24.23 -4.51
C GLY A 339 -11.79 24.63 -5.59
N SER A 340 -11.62 25.79 -6.22
CA SER A 340 -12.42 26.23 -7.35
C SER A 340 -11.76 25.69 -8.60
N GLY A 341 -12.42 24.78 -9.31
CA GLY A 341 -12.04 24.37 -10.67
C GLY A 341 -12.21 25.50 -11.68
N ALA A 342 -11.75 26.72 -11.35
CA ALA A 342 -11.79 27.87 -12.23
C ALA A 342 -10.72 27.70 -13.31
N ASP A 343 -11.14 27.88 -14.56
CA ASP A 343 -10.24 27.98 -15.71
C ASP A 343 -9.51 29.33 -15.63
N TYR A 344 -8.33 29.31 -15.01
CA TYR A 344 -7.44 30.46 -14.94
C TYR A 344 -6.61 30.56 -16.22
N ASP A 345 -6.54 31.77 -16.78
CA ASP A 345 -5.62 32.12 -17.87
C ASP A 345 -4.22 32.37 -17.31
N ASP A 346 -3.31 31.42 -17.53
CA ASP A 346 -1.91 31.48 -17.14
C ASP A 346 -1.12 32.61 -17.82
N SER A 347 -1.61 33.16 -18.95
CA SER A 347 -1.01 34.34 -19.60
C SER A 347 -1.32 35.66 -18.88
N GLU A 348 -2.35 35.68 -18.02
CA GLU A 348 -2.75 36.86 -17.24
C GLU A 348 -2.33 36.79 -15.77
N ILE A 349 -1.99 35.59 -15.27
CA ILE A 349 -1.76 35.32 -13.84
C ILE A 349 -0.35 34.83 -13.58
N SER A 350 0.37 35.55 -12.71
CA SER A 350 1.66 35.09 -12.19
C SER A 350 1.51 33.82 -11.34
N TRP A 351 2.04 32.68 -11.81
CA TRP A 351 1.83 31.36 -11.20
C TRP A 351 3.01 30.82 -10.38
N CYS A 352 4.03 31.64 -10.09
CA CYS A 352 5.18 31.23 -9.26
C CYS A 352 4.79 30.78 -7.84
N SER A 353 3.85 31.46 -7.19
CA SER A 353 3.37 31.08 -5.85
C SER A 353 2.49 29.85 -5.87
N TYR A 354 1.67 29.68 -6.92
CA TYR A 354 0.85 28.49 -7.12
C TYR A 354 1.73 27.25 -7.29
N PHE A 355 2.74 27.36 -8.14
CA PHE A 355 3.75 26.32 -8.31
C PHE A 355 4.45 25.96 -6.99
N ALA A 356 4.94 26.95 -6.24
CA ALA A 356 5.59 26.68 -4.96
C ALA A 356 4.64 25.98 -3.97
N ASN A 357 3.38 26.42 -3.87
CA ASN A 357 2.39 25.77 -3.01
C ASN A 357 2.08 24.34 -3.46
N PHE A 358 1.95 24.10 -4.77
CA PHE A 358 1.81 22.76 -5.33
C PHE A 358 2.98 21.85 -4.93
N CYS A 359 4.23 22.31 -5.05
CA CYS A 359 5.39 21.52 -4.65
C CYS A 359 5.39 21.10 -3.17
N PHE A 360 4.89 21.93 -2.27
CA PHE A 360 4.69 21.55 -0.86
C PHE A 360 3.48 20.62 -0.67
N ALA A 361 2.38 20.88 -1.38
CA ALA A 361 1.15 20.09 -1.29
C ALA A 361 1.36 18.62 -1.73
N GLU A 362 2.16 18.39 -2.77
CA GLU A 362 2.56 17.04 -3.23
C GLU A 362 3.29 16.23 -2.14
N LEU A 363 3.88 16.91 -1.16
CA LEU A 363 4.54 16.29 -0.01
C LEU A 363 3.65 16.27 1.24
N GLY A 364 2.38 16.64 1.13
CA GLY A 364 1.46 16.80 2.26
C GLY A 364 1.83 17.96 3.20
N GLN A 365 2.69 18.88 2.74
CA GLN A 365 3.18 20.01 3.52
C GLN A 365 2.39 21.28 3.20
N ARG A 366 2.29 22.19 4.18
CA ARG A 366 1.61 23.48 4.00
C ARG A 366 2.58 24.53 3.46
N GLY A 367 2.32 25.02 2.25
CA GLY A 367 2.95 26.23 1.71
C GLY A 367 2.40 27.52 2.34
N SER A 368 2.60 28.67 1.69
CA SER A 368 2.06 29.96 2.17
C SER A 368 0.53 30.04 2.09
N GLY A 369 -0.09 29.21 1.24
CA GLY A 369 -1.54 29.19 1.01
C GLY A 369 -2.09 30.44 0.31
N LYS A 370 -1.22 31.25 -0.32
CA LYS A 370 -1.62 32.48 -1.03
C LYS A 370 -1.03 32.54 -2.44
N SER A 371 -1.76 33.18 -3.35
CA SER A 371 -1.37 33.38 -4.76
C SER A 371 -0.22 34.38 -4.95
N ASN A 372 0.02 35.29 -4.00
CA ASN A 372 1.09 36.29 -4.12
C ASN A 372 2.42 35.78 -3.55
N ALA A 373 3.52 35.99 -4.27
CA ALA A 373 4.87 35.54 -3.88
C ALA A 373 5.35 36.14 -2.54
N ARG A 374 4.93 37.38 -2.19
CA ARG A 374 5.35 38.03 -0.94
C ARG A 374 4.79 37.38 0.31
N SER A 375 3.72 36.60 0.21
CA SER A 375 3.21 35.79 1.32
C SER A 375 4.26 34.83 1.90
N TRP A 376 5.19 34.36 1.07
CA TRP A 376 6.27 33.49 1.49
C TRP A 376 7.29 34.22 2.37
N ALA A 377 7.35 35.55 2.33
CA ALA A 377 8.32 36.32 3.10
C ALA A 377 8.11 36.19 4.61
N THR A 378 6.94 35.73 5.07
CA THR A 378 6.62 35.43 6.48
C THR A 378 6.31 33.94 6.73
N TRP A 379 6.44 33.09 5.71
CA TRP A 379 6.17 31.67 5.81
C TRP A 379 7.36 30.92 6.42
N GLY A 380 7.07 29.89 7.22
CA GLY A 380 8.08 29.04 7.86
C GLY A 380 9.04 29.82 8.77
N ARG A 381 10.25 29.28 8.93
CA ARG A 381 11.32 29.86 9.75
C ARG A 381 12.29 30.67 8.89
N PRO A 382 12.78 31.82 9.37
CA PRO A 382 13.81 32.57 8.66
C PRO A 382 15.13 31.78 8.64
N VAL A 383 15.87 31.89 7.54
CA VAL A 383 17.24 31.37 7.44
C VAL A 383 18.20 32.52 7.71
N VAL A 384 19.07 32.33 8.70
CA VAL A 384 20.15 33.28 9.04
C VAL A 384 21.46 32.67 8.53
N GLY A 385 22.18 33.41 7.69
CA GLY A 385 23.38 32.92 7.01
C GLY A 385 23.12 32.51 5.56
N PRO A 386 24.08 31.84 4.89
CA PRO A 386 23.97 31.49 3.48
C PRO A 386 22.80 30.52 3.22
N PRO A 387 22.06 30.70 2.11
CA PRO A 387 20.97 29.80 1.75
C PRO A 387 21.49 28.39 1.45
N GLN A 388 20.66 27.39 1.74
CA GLN A 388 20.90 25.99 1.41
C GLN A 388 19.94 25.55 0.30
N ARG A 389 20.37 24.55 -0.49
CA ARG A 389 19.53 23.96 -1.54
C ARG A 389 18.16 23.58 -0.98
N GLY A 390 17.10 24.02 -1.64
CA GLY A 390 15.71 23.78 -1.25
C GLY A 390 15.08 24.83 -0.34
N ASN A 391 15.87 25.79 0.18
CA ASN A 391 15.29 26.95 0.87
C ASN A 391 14.42 27.76 -0.09
N VAL A 392 13.30 28.27 0.42
CA VAL A 392 12.41 29.16 -0.31
C VAL A 392 13.03 30.55 -0.32
N VAL A 393 13.24 31.09 -1.51
CA VAL A 393 13.78 32.45 -1.71
C VAL A 393 12.66 33.33 -2.25
N VAL A 394 12.45 34.45 -1.59
CA VAL A 394 11.46 35.46 -1.96
C VAL A 394 12.18 36.68 -2.49
N LEU A 395 11.87 37.07 -3.72
CA LEU A 395 12.44 38.25 -4.36
C LEU A 395 11.41 39.37 -4.44
N TRP A 396 11.87 40.61 -4.34
CA TRP A 396 11.06 41.77 -4.70
C TRP A 396 11.08 42.01 -6.23
N ARG A 397 10.03 42.66 -6.74
CA ARG A 397 9.92 43.16 -8.13
C ARG A 397 9.52 44.63 -8.10
N GLU A 398 9.98 45.38 -9.09
CA GLU A 398 9.84 46.85 -9.24
C GLU A 398 10.55 47.66 -8.13
N SER A 399 10.15 47.48 -6.88
CA SER A 399 10.83 48.07 -5.71
C SER A 399 10.72 47.17 -4.48
N ILE A 400 11.60 47.38 -3.51
CA ILE A 400 11.56 46.63 -2.25
C ILE A 400 10.24 46.83 -1.49
N SER A 401 9.60 48.00 -1.61
CA SER A 401 8.33 48.33 -0.97
C SER A 401 7.07 47.96 -1.77
N SER A 402 7.21 47.60 -3.05
CA SER A 402 6.09 47.16 -3.89
C SER A 402 5.45 45.88 -3.34
N TRP A 403 4.19 45.61 -3.64
CA TRP A 403 3.57 44.32 -3.30
C TRP A 403 4.03 43.19 -4.23
N LYS A 404 4.58 43.53 -5.41
CA LYS A 404 5.01 42.55 -6.42
C LYS A 404 6.28 41.82 -5.96
N GLY A 405 6.39 40.56 -6.35
CA GLY A 405 7.51 39.70 -6.00
C GLY A 405 7.61 38.45 -6.85
N HIS A 406 8.60 37.60 -6.53
CA HIS A 406 8.81 36.28 -7.11
C HIS A 406 9.19 35.29 -6.01
N VAL A 407 8.90 34.01 -6.21
CA VAL A 407 9.27 32.93 -5.28
C VAL A 407 9.83 31.74 -6.05
N GLY A 408 10.90 31.16 -5.53
CA GLY A 408 11.52 29.94 -6.04
C GLY A 408 12.32 29.22 -4.96
N PHE A 409 12.88 28.08 -5.31
CA PHE A 409 13.73 27.29 -4.43
C PHE A 409 15.20 27.52 -4.78
N PHE A 410 16.02 27.78 -3.77
CA PHE A 410 17.47 27.94 -3.96
C PHE A 410 18.09 26.64 -4.46
N VAL A 411 18.84 26.72 -5.55
CA VAL A 411 19.55 25.60 -6.18
C VAL A 411 21.03 25.65 -5.84
N GLY A 412 21.64 26.83 -5.95
CA GLY A 412 23.09 27.04 -5.84
C GLY A 412 23.47 28.44 -6.32
N TYR A 413 24.74 28.61 -6.68
CA TYR A 413 25.29 29.89 -7.14
C TYR A 413 25.73 29.81 -8.61
N ASP A 414 25.65 30.94 -9.31
CA ASP A 414 26.25 31.16 -10.63
C ASP A 414 27.00 32.49 -10.60
N GLY A 415 28.30 32.41 -10.32
CA GLY A 415 29.09 33.58 -9.89
C GLY A 415 28.48 34.21 -8.63
N ASP A 416 28.25 35.52 -8.67
CA ASP A 416 27.62 36.28 -7.58
C ASP A 416 26.08 36.14 -7.56
N ASN A 417 25.48 35.58 -8.61
CA ASN A 417 24.04 35.39 -8.69
C ASN A 417 23.58 34.11 -8.00
N TRP A 418 22.34 34.12 -7.53
CA TRP A 418 21.69 32.96 -6.92
C TRP A 418 20.85 32.22 -7.97
N LEU A 419 21.06 30.93 -8.12
CA LEU A 419 20.26 30.07 -8.99
C LEU A 419 19.00 29.62 -8.26
N LEU A 420 17.84 29.92 -8.85
CA LEU A 420 16.54 29.51 -8.33
C LEU A 420 15.80 28.65 -9.35
N ILE A 421 15.26 27.51 -8.89
CA ILE A 421 14.25 26.75 -9.63
C ILE A 421 12.86 27.21 -9.20
N GLY A 422 12.00 27.52 -10.16
CA GLY A 422 10.68 28.08 -9.88
C GLY A 422 9.79 28.12 -11.12
N GLY A 423 8.49 28.29 -10.89
CA GLY A 423 7.49 28.48 -11.94
C GLY A 423 7.39 29.93 -12.40
N ASN A 424 6.81 30.14 -13.58
CA ASN A 424 6.68 31.43 -14.26
C ASN A 424 8.02 32.20 -14.39
N GLN A 425 9.08 31.48 -14.80
CA GLN A 425 10.41 32.06 -15.03
C GLN A 425 10.71 32.11 -16.53
N GLY A 426 10.13 33.10 -17.21
CA GLY A 426 10.05 33.11 -18.68
C GLY A 426 9.02 32.11 -19.16
N ASP A 427 7.83 32.20 -18.57
CA ASP A 427 6.63 31.44 -18.94
C ASP A 427 6.82 29.92 -18.83
N ALA A 428 7.73 29.48 -17.94
CA ALA A 428 8.11 28.10 -17.76
C ALA A 428 8.55 27.77 -16.32
N VAL A 429 8.56 26.47 -16.01
CA VAL A 429 9.36 25.93 -14.90
C VAL A 429 10.79 25.84 -15.38
N SER A 430 11.69 26.61 -14.79
CA SER A 430 13.10 26.65 -15.20
C SER A 430 14.03 26.91 -14.03
N ILE A 431 15.34 26.81 -14.26
CA ILE A 431 16.38 27.36 -13.37
C ILE A 431 16.87 28.68 -13.96
N LYS A 432 16.89 29.75 -13.16
CA LYS A 432 17.39 31.07 -13.57
C LYS A 432 18.29 31.69 -12.49
N ALA A 433 19.25 32.49 -12.93
CA ALA A 433 20.10 33.30 -12.07
C ALA A 433 19.42 34.62 -11.69
N PHE A 434 19.51 35.00 -10.42
CA PHE A 434 18.98 36.25 -9.89
C PHE A 434 20.00 36.99 -9.04
N ASP A 435 20.00 38.32 -9.13
CA ASP A 435 20.81 39.19 -8.28
C ASP A 435 20.37 39.07 -6.81
N PRO A 436 21.28 38.72 -5.87
CA PRO A 436 20.96 38.62 -4.45
C PRO A 436 20.46 39.93 -3.82
N ALA A 437 20.75 41.10 -4.41
CA ALA A 437 20.18 42.38 -3.95
C ALA A 437 18.64 42.42 -4.07
N ARG A 438 18.06 41.53 -4.87
CA ARG A 438 16.61 41.37 -5.02
C ARG A 438 15.97 40.50 -3.94
N VAL A 439 16.76 39.83 -3.10
CA VAL A 439 16.26 38.92 -2.06
C VAL A 439 15.62 39.70 -0.93
N LEU A 440 14.35 39.43 -0.69
CA LEU A 440 13.57 39.96 0.42
C LEU A 440 13.65 39.05 1.65
N ALA A 441 13.60 37.73 1.46
CA ALA A 441 13.65 36.76 2.54
C ALA A 441 14.12 35.38 2.04
N VAL A 442 14.78 34.64 2.93
CA VAL A 442 15.09 33.21 2.76
C VAL A 442 14.40 32.44 3.87
N ARG A 443 13.61 31.42 3.50
CA ARG A 443 12.73 30.67 4.38
C ARG A 443 12.93 29.16 4.26
N ARG A 444 12.59 28.43 5.31
CA ARG A 444 12.52 26.96 5.34
C ARG A 444 11.39 26.50 6.25
N LEU A 445 10.95 25.25 6.09
CA LEU A 445 9.99 24.63 6.99
C LEU A 445 10.56 24.52 8.42
#